data_AF-A0A940VJL0-F1
#
_entry.id   AF-A0A940VJL0-F1
#
_cell.length_a   1.000
_cell.length_b   1.000
_cell.length_c   1.000
_cell.angle_alpha   90.00
_cell.angle_beta   90.00
_cell.angle_gamma   90.00
#
_symmetry.space_group_name_H-M   'P 1'
#
loop_
_entity.id
_entity.type
_entity.pdbx_description
1 polymer ?
#
loop_
_entity_poly.entity_id
_entity_poly.type
_entity_poly.pdbx_seq_one_letter_code
_entity_poly.pdbx_strand_id
1 'polypeptide(L)'
;MEALEYARSISPNVTALTVDLDPTQTTKLRLKWAEWAPDVPLVVLESPYRSIIRPLLDYIDRMERQGEGRYLTVVIPEFVPSHWWQHFLHNQTALLIKAALLFRPGKVSVSVPYHLGD
;
A
#
# COMPACT_ATOMS: atom_id res chain seq x y z
N MET A 1 4.40 11.81 0.71
CA MET A 1 3.81 11.98 -0.64
C MET A 1 4.64 11.26 -1.71
N GLU A 2 5.94 11.10 -1.52
CA GLU A 2 6.88 10.45 -2.46
C GLU A 2 6.39 9.12 -3.06
N ALA A 3 5.83 8.20 -2.25
CA ALA A 3 5.31 6.94 -2.79
C ALA A 3 4.15 7.13 -3.78
N LEU A 4 3.29 8.12 -3.54
CA LEU A 4 2.18 8.46 -4.43
C LEU A 4 2.69 9.14 -5.71
N GLU A 5 3.65 10.05 -5.58
CA GLU A 5 4.29 10.73 -6.72
C GLU A 5 5.03 9.72 -7.60
N TYR A 6 5.77 8.80 -6.99
CA TYR A 6 6.41 7.70 -7.69
C TYR A 6 5.36 6.84 -8.42
N ALA A 7 4.28 6.45 -7.76
CA ALA A 7 3.21 5.66 -8.37
C ALA A 7 2.60 6.38 -9.60
N ARG A 8 2.35 7.70 -9.49
CA ARG A 8 1.87 8.53 -10.61
C ARG A 8 2.89 8.64 -11.74
N SER A 9 4.19 8.63 -11.44
CA SER A 9 5.24 8.72 -12.47
C SER A 9 5.32 7.49 -13.37
N ILE A 10 4.89 6.32 -12.88
CA ILE A 10 4.97 5.04 -13.60
C ILE A 10 3.63 4.60 -14.20
N SER A 11 2.50 5.17 -13.77
CA SER A 11 1.16 4.83 -14.26
C SER A 11 0.15 5.94 -14.02
N PRO A 12 -0.75 6.23 -14.98
CA PRO A 12 -1.92 7.08 -14.74
C PRO A 12 -3.05 6.35 -13.99
N ASN A 13 -3.01 5.01 -13.94
CA ASN A 13 -3.98 4.19 -13.22
C ASN A 13 -3.38 3.79 -11.85
N VAL A 14 -3.67 4.61 -10.83
CA VAL A 14 -3.20 4.43 -9.46
C VAL A 14 -4.40 4.33 -8.54
N THR A 15 -4.37 3.37 -7.62
CA THR A 15 -5.38 3.21 -6.57
C THR A 15 -4.66 3.14 -5.23
N ALA A 16 -5.05 3.98 -4.29
CA ALA A 16 -4.57 3.91 -2.92
C ALA A 16 -5.36 2.85 -2.14
N LEU A 17 -4.68 2.05 -1.33
CA LEU A 17 -5.30 1.03 -0.50
C LEU A 17 -5.05 1.31 0.98
N THR A 18 -6.08 1.09 1.79
CA THR A 18 -5.97 1.02 3.25
C THR A 18 -6.84 -0.11 3.78
N VAL A 19 -6.46 -0.67 4.91
CA VAL A 19 -7.27 -1.69 5.62
C VAL A 19 -7.92 -1.02 6.83
N ASP A 20 -9.23 -1.20 6.98
CA ASP A 20 -9.98 -0.60 8.09
C ASP A 20 -9.77 -1.40 9.38
N LEU A 21 -8.98 -0.85 10.30
CA LEU A 21 -8.76 -1.38 11.65
C LEU A 21 -9.48 -0.55 12.73
N ASP A 22 -9.78 0.71 12.41
CA ASP A 22 -10.48 1.67 13.24
C ASP A 22 -11.31 2.59 12.33
N PRO A 23 -12.65 2.44 12.32
CA PRO A 23 -13.53 3.22 11.47
C PRO A 23 -13.38 4.74 11.65
N THR A 24 -13.02 5.19 12.86
CA THR A 24 -12.82 6.62 13.15
C THR A 24 -11.58 7.16 12.44
N GLN A 25 -10.48 6.41 12.49
CA GLN A 25 -9.23 6.78 11.84
C GLN A 25 -9.36 6.65 10.32
N THR A 26 -10.02 5.61 9.84
CA THR A 26 -10.34 5.41 8.42
C THR A 26 -11.18 6.56 7.86
N THR A 27 -12.16 7.05 8.62
CA THR A 27 -12.97 8.22 8.21
C THR A 27 -12.11 9.48 8.10
N LYS A 28 -11.25 9.75 9.08
CA LYS A 28 -10.31 10.88 9.01
C LYS A 28 -9.36 10.77 7.83
N LEU A 29 -8.84 9.57 7.55
CA LEU A 29 -7.97 9.31 6.41
C LEU A 29 -8.71 9.60 5.09
N ARG A 30 -9.95 9.14 4.94
CA ARG A 30 -10.76 9.42 3.74
C ARG A 30 -10.94 10.91 3.48
N LEU A 31 -11.27 11.68 4.52
CA LEU A 31 -11.44 13.13 4.40
C LEU A 31 -10.14 13.81 3.97
N LYS A 32 -9.03 13.50 4.63
CA LYS A 32 -7.71 14.04 4.27
C LYS A 32 -7.28 13.63 2.86
N TRP A 33 -7.56 12.38 2.47
CA TRP A 33 -7.21 11.87 1.16
C TRP A 33 -7.97 12.59 0.03
N ALA A 34 -9.25 12.88 0.25
CA ALA A 34 -10.05 13.65 -0.70
C ALA A 34 -9.50 15.07 -0.93
N GLU A 35 -8.85 15.66 0.08
CA GLU A 35 -8.16 16.94 -0.06
C GLU A 35 -6.79 16.80 -0.74
N TRP A 36 -6.02 15.76 -0.39
CA TRP A 36 -4.61 15.64 -0.81
C TRP A 36 -4.41 14.99 -2.18
N ALA A 37 -5.27 14.04 -2.55
CA ALA A 37 -5.15 13.27 -3.78
C ALA A 37 -6.54 12.91 -4.36
N PRO A 38 -7.36 13.92 -4.72
CA PRO A 38 -8.72 13.70 -5.22
C PRO A 38 -8.78 12.91 -6.53
N ASP A 39 -7.71 12.93 -7.32
CA ASP A 39 -7.54 12.19 -8.57
C ASP A 39 -7.22 10.70 -8.38
N VAL A 40 -6.85 10.29 -7.16
CA VAL A 40 -6.45 8.91 -6.86
C VAL A 40 -7.51 8.26 -5.96
N PRO A 41 -8.27 7.26 -6.44
CA PRO A 41 -9.27 6.60 -5.61
C PRO A 41 -8.63 5.92 -4.41
N LEU A 42 -9.25 6.10 -3.23
CA LEU A 42 -8.90 5.40 -2.01
C LEU A 42 -9.87 4.24 -1.78
N VAL A 43 -9.36 3.01 -1.92
CA VAL A 43 -10.09 1.80 -1.57
C VAL A 43 -9.81 1.44 -0.11
N VAL A 44 -10.88 1.34 0.67
CA VAL A 44 -10.84 0.84 2.04
C VAL A 44 -11.28 -0.60 2.04
N LEU A 45 -10.40 -1.48 2.50
CA LEU A 45 -10.68 -2.89 2.64
C LEU A 45 -11.16 -3.17 4.05
N GLU A 46 -12.25 -3.92 4.17
CA GLU A 46 -12.67 -4.44 5.47
C GLU A 46 -11.63 -5.41 6.02
N SER A 47 -11.47 -5.41 7.34
CA SER A 47 -10.52 -6.28 8.04
C SER A 47 -11.25 -7.29 8.93
N PRO A 48 -11.77 -8.40 8.36
CA PRO A 48 -12.22 -9.51 9.17
C PRO A 48 -11.08 -9.95 10.10
N TYR A 49 -11.37 -10.06 11.39
CA TYR A 49 -10.40 -10.46 12.42
C TYR A 49 -9.21 -9.51 12.60
N ARG A 50 -9.31 -8.24 12.18
CA ARG A 50 -8.22 -7.25 12.26
C ARG A 50 -6.95 -7.68 11.50
N SER A 51 -7.10 -8.51 10.47
CA SER A 51 -6.00 -8.91 9.58
C SER A 51 -5.72 -7.85 8.52
N ILE A 52 -4.45 -7.47 8.34
CA ILE A 52 -4.02 -6.52 7.29
C ILE A 52 -3.64 -7.26 6.00
N ILE A 53 -2.86 -8.33 6.13
CA ILE A 53 -2.21 -9.00 5.00
C ILE A 53 -3.24 -9.66 4.07
N ARG A 54 -4.18 -10.42 4.66
CA ARG A 54 -5.15 -11.19 3.88
C ARG A 54 -6.05 -10.33 2.98
N PRO A 55 -6.78 -9.31 3.50
CA PRO A 55 -7.66 -8.51 2.64
C PRO A 55 -6.88 -7.79 1.53
N LEU A 56 -5.65 -7.36 1.82
CA LEU A 56 -4.77 -6.71 0.85
C LEU A 56 -4.38 -7.66 -0.30
N LEU A 57 -3.93 -8.88 0.02
CA LEU A 57 -3.60 -9.87 -1.00
C LEU A 57 -4.83 -10.29 -1.82
N ASP A 58 -5.98 -10.50 -1.16
CA ASP A 58 -7.23 -10.84 -1.83
C ASP A 58 -7.65 -9.75 -2.83
N TYR A 59 -7.46 -8.47 -2.48
CA TYR A 59 -7.73 -7.36 -3.39
C TYR A 59 -6.77 -7.34 -4.58
N ILE A 60 -5.46 -7.49 -4.34
CA ILE A 60 -4.44 -7.49 -5.40
C ILE A 60 -4.68 -8.63 -6.39
N ASP A 61 -5.03 -9.82 -5.90
CA ASP A 61 -5.35 -10.96 -6.76
C ASP A 61 -6.60 -10.76 -7.60
N ARG A 62 -7.63 -10.09 -7.05
CA ARG A 62 -8.82 -9.73 -7.82
C ARG A 62 -8.49 -8.73 -8.91
N MET A 63 -7.63 -7.75 -8.61
CA MET A 63 -7.28 -6.70 -9.56
C MET A 63 -6.42 -7.22 -10.71
N GLU A 64 -5.48 -8.11 -10.42
CA GLU A 64 -4.67 -8.74 -11.46
C GLU A 64 -5.52 -9.60 -12.40
N ARG A 65 -6.51 -10.35 -11.88
CA ARG A 65 -7.47 -11.11 -12.72
C ARG A 65 -8.36 -10.25 -13.62
N GLN A 66 -8.63 -9.00 -13.22
CA GLN A 66 -9.40 -8.05 -14.00
C GLN A 66 -8.53 -7.31 -15.03
N GLY A 67 -7.22 -7.26 -14.80
CA GLY A 67 -6.27 -6.74 -15.78
C GLY A 67 -6.07 -7.74 -16.91
N GLU A 68 -5.98 -7.26 -18.14
CA GLU A 68 -5.73 -8.05 -19.36
C GLU A 68 -4.28 -8.62 -19.40
N GLY A 69 -3.82 -9.30 -18.35
CA GLY A 69 -2.47 -9.87 -18.28
C GLY A 69 -1.34 -8.84 -18.12
N ARG A 70 -1.64 -7.63 -17.61
CA ARG A 70 -0.62 -6.61 -17.28
C ARG A 70 -0.04 -6.83 -15.88
N TYR A 71 1.23 -6.46 -15.71
CA TYR A 71 1.86 -6.45 -14.39
C TYR A 71 1.15 -5.48 -13.44
N LEU A 72 0.89 -5.91 -12.21
CA LEU A 72 0.41 -5.07 -11.12
C LEU A 72 1.60 -4.67 -10.25
N THR A 73 1.89 -3.37 -10.21
CA THR A 73 2.96 -2.82 -9.36
C THR A 73 2.37 -2.36 -8.03
N VAL A 74 2.82 -2.98 -6.94
CA VAL A 74 2.47 -2.63 -5.56
C VAL A 74 3.57 -1.72 -5.02
N VAL A 75 3.24 -0.44 -4.90
CA VAL A 75 4.14 0.56 -4.31
C VAL A 75 3.92 0.59 -2.81
N ILE A 76 4.96 0.26 -2.04
CA ILE A 76 4.94 0.18 -0.59
C ILE A 76 5.80 1.32 -0.03
N PRO A 77 5.20 2.29 0.68
CA PRO A 77 5.99 3.27 1.42
C PRO A 77 6.72 2.58 2.57
N GLU A 78 8.04 2.75 2.64
CA GLU A 78 8.86 2.18 3.69
C GLU A 78 9.46 3.27 4.55
N PHE A 79 9.09 3.28 5.82
CA PHE A 79 9.63 4.23 6.77
C PHE A 79 11.11 3.93 7.04
N VAL A 80 11.98 4.92 6.82
CA VAL A 80 13.42 4.84 7.12
C VAL A 80 13.72 5.71 8.35
N PRO A 81 13.81 5.13 9.56
CA PRO A 81 14.26 5.86 10.75
C PRO A 81 15.75 6.16 10.66
N SER A 82 16.18 7.21 11.36
CA SER A 82 17.59 7.62 11.47
C SER A 82 18.47 6.61 12.25
N HIS A 83 17.90 5.60 12.92
CA HIS A 83 18.63 4.54 13.62
C HIS A 83 18.12 3.14 13.26
N TRP A 84 19.02 2.31 12.71
CA TRP A 84 18.70 0.99 12.15
C TRP A 84 18.22 -0.05 13.18
N TRP A 85 18.55 0.09 14.46
CA TRP A 85 18.17 -0.88 15.50
C TRP A 85 16.70 -0.77 15.95
N GLN A 86 16.00 0.32 15.60
CA GLN A 86 14.55 0.46 15.78
C GLN A 86 13.73 -0.29 14.70
N HIS A 87 14.36 -0.81 13.64
CA HIS A 87 13.69 -1.53 12.54
C HIS A 87 13.08 -2.87 12.93
N PHE A 88 13.57 -3.53 13.98
CA PHE A 88 13.31 -4.97 14.14
C PHE A 88 11.84 -5.31 14.52
N LEU A 89 11.05 -4.32 14.96
CA LEU A 89 9.68 -4.53 15.43
C LEU A 89 8.58 -3.79 14.64
N HIS A 90 8.89 -2.79 13.81
CA HIS A 90 7.87 -1.88 13.26
C HIS A 90 7.53 -2.06 11.77
N ASN A 91 8.40 -2.63 10.93
CA ASN A 91 8.12 -2.79 9.48
C ASN A 91 7.84 -4.25 9.06
N GLN A 92 7.35 -5.08 9.98
CA GLN A 92 7.13 -6.51 9.72
C GLN A 92 6.03 -6.74 8.67
N THR A 93 5.02 -5.86 8.61
CA THR A 93 3.93 -5.95 7.63
C THR A 93 4.41 -5.79 6.20
N ALA A 94 5.27 -4.81 5.90
CA ALA A 94 5.80 -4.63 4.54
C ALA A 94 6.63 -5.83 4.08
N LEU A 95 7.46 -6.38 4.97
CA LEU A 95 8.25 -7.58 4.68
C LEU A 95 7.36 -8.78 4.34
N LEU A 96 6.30 -9.00 5.12
CA LEU A 96 5.33 -10.06 4.86
C LEU A 96 4.58 -9.87 3.54
N ILE A 97 4.20 -8.63 3.20
CA ILE A 97 3.56 -8.32 1.91
C ILE A 97 4.51 -8.63 0.77
N LYS A 98 5.76 -8.13 0.80
CA LYS A 98 6.75 -8.39 -0.25
C LYS A 98 7.02 -9.88 -0.43
N ALA A 99 7.21 -10.60 0.68
CA ALA A 99 7.43 -12.04 0.65
C ALA A 99 6.23 -12.77 0.01
N ALA A 100 5.00 -12.37 0.36
CA ALA A 100 3.79 -12.96 -0.23
C ALA A 100 3.62 -12.63 -1.72
N LEU A 101 4.02 -11.44 -2.17
CA LEU A 101 3.94 -11.02 -3.57
C LEU A 101 5.01 -11.68 -4.44
N LEU A 102 6.20 -11.94 -3.91
CA LEU A 102 7.32 -12.56 -4.65
C LEU A 102 6.94 -13.92 -5.27
N PHE A 103 6.09 -14.69 -4.59
CA PHE A 103 5.63 -16.00 -5.07
C PHE A 103 4.35 -15.94 -5.90
N ARG A 104 3.90 -14.75 -6.33
CA ARG A 104 2.69 -14.56 -7.13
C ARG A 104 3.03 -13.97 -8.50
N PRO A 105 2.80 -14.70 -9.60
CA PRO A 105 3.05 -14.19 -10.95
C PRO A 105 2.31 -12.89 -11.26
N GLY A 106 2.90 -12.08 -12.13
CA GLY A 106 2.31 -10.81 -12.60
C GLY A 106 2.30 -9.67 -11.57
N LYS A 107 2.93 -9.86 -10.40
CA LYS A 107 2.95 -8.86 -9.32
C LYS A 107 4.38 -8.42 -9.05
N VAL A 108 4.59 -7.11 -9.07
CA VAL A 108 5.88 -6.47 -8.79
C VAL A 108 5.71 -5.62 -7.54
N SER A 109 6.62 -5.70 -6.58
CA SER A 109 6.62 -4.83 -5.41
C SER A 109 7.76 -3.83 -5.49
N VAL A 110 7.46 -2.54 -5.31
CA VAL A 110 8.45 -1.46 -5.23
C VAL A 110 8.40 -0.85 -3.85
N SER A 111 9.56 -0.64 -3.24
CA SER A 111 9.68 0.00 -1.93
C SER A 111 10.13 1.43 -2.13
N VAL A 112 9.34 2.39 -1.68
CA VAL A 112 9.69 3.81 -1.75
C VAL A 112 10.05 4.24 -0.34
N PRO A 113 11.33 4.57 -0.07
CA PRO A 113 11.73 5.01 1.25
C PRO A 113 11.03 6.33 1.59
N TYR A 114 10.61 6.49 2.84
CA TYR A 114 10.08 7.73 3.39
C TYR A 114 10.98 8.15 4.53
N HIS A 115 11.70 9.25 4.35
CA HIS A 115 12.63 9.79 5.33
C HIS A 115 11.89 10.86 6.16
N LEU A 116 11.77 10.66 7.47
CA LEU A 116 11.32 11.75 8.35
C LEU A 116 12.47 12.75 8.51
N GLY A 117 12.40 13.89 7.83
CA GLY A 117 13.44 14.91 7.98
C GLY A 117 13.44 16.06 6.98
N ASP A 118 12.65 16.00 5.91
CA ASP A 118 12.54 17.09 4.91
C ASP A 118 11.17 17.79 4.97
#